data_AF-A0A2V6BU66-F1
#
_entry.id   AF-A0A2V6BU66-F1
#
_cell.length_a   1.000
_cell.length_b   1.000
_cell.length_c   1.000
_cell.angle_alpha   90.00
_cell.angle_beta   90.00
_cell.angle_gamma   90.00
#
_symmetry.space_group_name_H-M   'P 1'
#
loop_
_entity.id
_entity.type
_entity.pdbx_description
1 polymer ?
#
loop_
_entity_poly.entity_id
_entity_poly.type
_entity_poly.pdbx_seq_one_letter_code
_entity_poly.pdbx_strand_id
1 'polypeptide(L)'
;MTRNCSAVSSACMLTRREVFQQVGGFDESLEGTLADVDLCLKMRRAGFLIVYTPFARLCWHQAPADQIDMSGEAIMRERWADILQNDPYYNPNLSRERADFSLGK
;
A
#
# COMPACT_ATOMS: atom_id res chain seq x y z
N MET A 1 -14.34 4.71 11.00
CA MET A 1 -13.50 5.84 11.41
C MET A 1 -12.43 6.09 10.34
N THR A 2 -12.12 7.34 10.03
CA THR A 2 -11.00 7.71 9.15
C THR A 2 -9.67 7.42 9.84
N ARG A 3 -8.68 6.86 9.14
CA ARG A 3 -7.35 6.55 9.72
C ARG A 3 -6.23 6.72 8.72
N ASN A 4 -5.04 7.00 9.22
CA ASN A 4 -3.81 6.95 8.42
C ASN A 4 -3.38 5.49 8.23
N CYS A 5 -2.89 5.19 7.03
CA CYS A 5 -2.35 3.88 6.65
C CYS A 5 -0.99 4.09 5.95
N SER A 6 -0.21 3.01 5.79
CA SER A 6 1.00 3.07 4.96
C SER A 6 0.67 2.98 3.47
N ALA A 7 -0.35 2.19 3.13
CA ALA A 7 -0.87 2.08 1.78
C ALA A 7 -2.38 1.79 1.79
N VAL A 8 -3.04 2.06 0.65
CA VAL A 8 -4.42 1.66 0.35
C VAL A 8 -4.48 1.13 -1.08
N SER A 9 -5.47 0.27 -1.35
CA SER A 9 -5.63 -0.29 -2.69
C SER A 9 -5.98 0.78 -3.73
N SER A 10 -5.38 0.67 -4.92
CA SER A 10 -5.76 1.50 -6.08
C SER A 10 -7.19 1.26 -6.58
N ALA A 11 -7.86 0.19 -6.12
CA ALA A 11 -9.25 -0.10 -6.47
C ALA A 11 -10.20 1.05 -6.11
N CYS A 12 -9.94 1.79 -5.03
CA CYS A 12 -10.75 2.93 -4.61
C CYS A 12 -9.84 4.03 -4.02
N MET A 13 -9.03 4.64 -4.87
CA MET A 13 -8.05 5.67 -4.51
C MET A 13 -8.32 6.99 -5.22
N LEU A 14 -8.07 8.11 -4.54
CA LEU A 14 -8.04 9.45 -5.13
C LEU A 14 -6.80 10.19 -4.62
N THR A 15 -6.12 10.90 -5.52
CA THR A 15 -4.99 11.77 -5.18
C THR A 15 -4.99 13.01 -6.07
N ARG A 16 -4.26 14.05 -5.66
CA ARG A 16 -4.06 15.25 -6.48
C ARG A 16 -3.15 14.89 -7.65
N ARG A 17 -3.47 15.41 -8.84
CA ARG A 17 -2.65 15.19 -10.05
C ARG A 17 -1.19 15.61 -9.84
N GLU A 18 -0.97 16.76 -9.23
CA GLU A 18 0.37 17.29 -8.95
C GLU A 18 1.20 16.36 -8.05
N VAL A 19 0.58 15.76 -7.04
CA VAL A 19 1.24 14.80 -6.13
C VAL A 19 1.60 13.52 -6.86
N PHE A 20 0.65 12.98 -7.65
CA PHE A 20 0.90 11.78 -8.46
C PHE A 20 2.07 11.97 -9.44
N GLN A 21 2.12 13.13 -10.11
CA GLN A 21 3.20 13.46 -11.04
C GLN A 21 4.53 13.71 -10.30
N GLN A 22 4.50 14.39 -9.16
CA GLN A 22 5.69 14.67 -8.34
C GLN A 22 6.41 13.39 -7.91
N VAL A 23 5.66 12.34 -7.60
CA VAL A 23 6.23 11.05 -7.16
C VAL A 23 6.54 10.08 -8.30
N GLY A 24 6.33 10.49 -9.55
CA GLY A 24 6.62 9.67 -10.74
C GLY A 24 5.54 8.64 -11.09
N GLY A 25 4.35 8.72 -10.49
CA GLY A 25 3.24 7.82 -10.79
C GLY A 25 3.47 6.35 -10.45
N PHE A 26 2.69 5.47 -11.09
CA PHE A 26 2.84 4.02 -10.96
C PHE A 26 4.11 3.55 -11.65
N ASP A 27 4.78 2.57 -11.05
CA ASP A 27 5.92 1.90 -11.65
C ASP A 27 5.43 0.72 -12.50
N GLU A 28 5.73 0.74 -13.79
CA GLU A 28 5.37 -0.31 -14.74
C GLU A 28 6.10 -1.63 -14.44
N SER A 29 7.22 -1.61 -13.71
CA SER A 29 7.89 -2.85 -13.25
C SER A 29 7.11 -3.63 -12.18
N LEU A 30 6.03 -3.04 -11.64
CA LEU A 30 5.13 -3.66 -10.65
C LEU A 30 3.76 -4.01 -11.28
N GLU A 31 3.74 -4.34 -12.57
CA GLU A 31 2.57 -4.63 -13.40
C GLU A 31 1.46 -5.44 -12.66
N GLY A 32 0.48 -4.71 -12.13
CA GLY A 32 -0.73 -5.28 -11.52
C GLY A 32 -0.64 -5.68 -10.04
N THR A 33 0.56 -5.83 -9.47
CA THR A 33 0.75 -6.27 -8.07
C THR A 33 1.69 -5.33 -7.33
N LEU A 34 1.29 -4.82 -6.16
CA LEU A 34 2.10 -3.94 -5.28
C LEU A 34 2.41 -2.52 -5.82
N ALA A 35 2.05 -2.19 -7.07
CA ALA A 35 2.23 -0.84 -7.63
C ALA A 35 1.52 0.26 -6.81
N ASP A 36 0.37 -0.07 -6.22
CA ASP A 36 -0.38 0.81 -5.33
C ASP A 36 0.32 1.02 -3.98
N VAL A 37 0.94 -0.03 -3.44
CA VAL A 37 1.80 0.07 -2.25
C VAL A 37 3.02 0.95 -2.52
N ASP A 38 3.74 0.70 -3.61
CA ASP A 38 4.91 1.52 -4.01
C ASP A 38 4.54 2.99 -4.19
N LEU A 39 3.43 3.28 -4.90
CA LEU A 39 2.92 4.64 -5.06
C LEU A 39 2.64 5.32 -3.72
N CYS A 40 1.96 4.61 -2.81
CA CYS A 40 1.65 5.12 -1.47
C CYS A 40 2.93 5.42 -0.68
N LEU A 41 3.92 4.54 -0.72
CA LEU A 41 5.19 4.73 -0.02
C LEU A 41 6.01 5.88 -0.61
N LYS A 42 6.00 6.08 -1.93
CA LYS A 42 6.59 7.27 -2.58
C LYS A 42 5.94 8.56 -2.09
N MET A 43 4.60 8.62 -2.04
CA MET A 43 3.87 9.78 -1.51
C MET A 43 4.20 10.05 -0.04
N ARG A 44 4.33 9.00 0.77
CA ARG A 44 4.74 9.14 2.18
C ARG A 44 6.16 9.67 2.32
N ARG A 45 7.11 9.15 1.53
CA ARG A 45 8.50 9.63 1.51
C ARG A 45 8.57 11.11 1.07
N ALA A 46 7.63 11.57 0.24
CA ALA A 46 7.45 12.98 -0.13
C ALA A 46 6.71 13.84 0.92
N GLY A 47 6.34 13.29 2.07
CA GLY A 47 5.71 14.02 3.19
C GLY A 47 4.18 14.03 3.19
N PHE A 48 3.53 13.29 2.28
CA PHE A 48 2.07 13.21 2.24
C PHE A 48 1.52 12.08 3.13
N LEU A 49 0.26 12.23 3.53
CA LEU A 49 -0.47 11.20 4.27
C LEU A 49 -1.27 10.31 3.32
N ILE A 50 -1.31 9.02 3.63
CA ILE A 50 -2.24 8.07 3.03
C ILE A 50 -3.36 7.83 4.03
N VAL A 51 -4.59 8.10 3.62
CA VAL A 51 -5.75 8.13 4.50
C VAL A 51 -6.83 7.19 3.98
N TYR A 52 -7.23 6.24 4.82
CA TYR A 52 -8.44 5.46 4.61
C TYR A 52 -9.67 6.22 5.12
N THR A 53 -10.72 6.32 4.30
CA THR A 53 -12.00 6.89 4.68
C THR A 53 -13.13 5.86 4.52
N PRO A 54 -13.97 5.64 5.56
CA PRO A 54 -15.13 4.75 5.44
C PRO A 54 -16.32 5.39 4.71
N PHE A 55 -16.24 6.68 4.40
CA PHE A 55 -17.36 7.46 3.83
C PHE A 55 -17.44 7.36 2.31
N ALA A 56 -16.40 6.86 1.65
CA ALA A 56 -16.40 6.55 0.22
C ALA A 56 -16.40 5.03 0.05
N ARG A 57 -17.32 4.51 -0.78
CA ARG A 57 -17.46 3.07 -1.02
C ARG A 57 -17.54 2.81 -2.51
N LEU A 58 -16.67 1.93 -2.99
CA LEU A 58 -16.75 1.35 -4.32
C LEU A 58 -17.01 -0.15 -4.18
N CYS A 59 -18.04 -0.66 -4.85
CA CYS A 59 -18.30 -2.09 -4.92
C CYS A 59 -17.72 -2.63 -6.23
N TRP A 60 -16.76 -3.54 -6.12
CA TRP A 60 -16.12 -4.18 -7.27
C TRP A 60 -16.62 -5.62 -7.39
N HIS A 61 -17.41 -5.92 -8.43
CA HIS A 61 -18.10 -7.22 -8.56
C HIS A 61 -17.25 -8.34 -9.15
N GLN A 62 -16.12 -8.04 -9.80
CA GLN A 62 -15.24 -9.01 -10.44
C GLN A 62 -13.78 -8.77 -10.04
N ALA A 63 -13.47 -8.91 -8.75
CA ALA A 63 -12.11 -8.67 -8.28
C ALA A 63 -11.15 -9.59 -9.03
N PRO A 64 -10.00 -9.08 -9.52
CA PRO A 64 -9.00 -9.95 -10.12
C PRO A 64 -8.60 -11.04 -9.12
N ALA A 65 -8.28 -12.22 -9.64
CA ALA A 65 -7.74 -13.28 -8.81
C ALA A 65 -6.42 -12.80 -8.17
N ASP A 66 -6.17 -13.21 -6.92
CA ASP A 66 -4.89 -12.97 -6.26
C ASP A 66 -3.78 -13.61 -7.12
N GLN A 67 -3.04 -12.78 -7.86
CA GLN A 67 -1.83 -13.21 -8.54
C GLN A 67 -0.66 -12.98 -7.60
N ILE A 68 0.04 -14.06 -7.26
CA ILE A 68 1.30 -13.98 -6.52
C ILE A 68 2.39 -13.63 -7.53
N ASP A 69 2.73 -12.35 -7.62
CA ASP A 69 3.90 -11.89 -8.38
C ASP A 69 5.14 -11.82 -7.47
N MET A 70 6.01 -12.83 -7.61
CA MET A 70 7.27 -12.91 -6.87
C MET A 70 8.26 -11.82 -7.30
N SER A 71 8.13 -11.24 -8.50
CA SER A 71 9.04 -10.21 -9.00
C SER A 71 8.81 -8.87 -8.29
N GLY A 72 7.55 -8.49 -8.08
CA GLY A 72 7.18 -7.32 -7.28
C GLY A 72 7.68 -7.41 -5.83
N GLU A 73 7.64 -8.59 -5.20
CA GLU A 73 8.16 -8.76 -3.83
C GLU A 73 9.65 -8.40 -3.71
N ALA A 74 10.48 -8.86 -4.65
CA ALA A 74 11.91 -8.57 -4.63
C ALA A 74 12.17 -7.05 -4.74
N ILE A 75 11.46 -6.39 -5.66
CA ILE A 75 11.53 -4.94 -5.85
C ILE A 75 11.13 -4.20 -4.56
N MET A 76 10.04 -4.62 -3.92
CA MET A 76 9.56 -4.00 -2.70
C MET A 76 10.53 -4.19 -1.53
N ARG A 77 11.12 -5.38 -1.39
CA ARG A 77 12.13 -5.66 -0.36
C ARG A 77 13.39 -4.85 -0.57
N GLU A 78 13.82 -4.64 -1.80
CA GLU A 78 14.99 -3.83 -2.11
C GLU A 78 14.75 -2.33 -1.81
N ARG A 79 13.60 -1.79 -2.23
CA ARG A 79 13.32 -0.34 -2.16
C ARG A 79 12.79 0.16 -0.82
N TRP A 80 12.08 -0.70 -0.09
CA TRP A 80 11.26 -0.34 1.06
C TRP A 80 11.51 -1.22 2.29
N ALA A 81 12.68 -1.86 2.37
CA ALA A 81 13.03 -2.77 3.47
C ALA A 81 12.78 -2.17 4.86
N ASP A 82 13.13 -0.89 5.02
CA ASP A 82 13.00 -0.12 6.26
C ASP A 82 11.54 0.02 6.71
N ILE A 83 10.66 0.41 5.78
CA ILE A 83 9.23 0.58 6.05
C ILE A 83 8.53 -0.77 6.20
N LEU A 84 8.90 -1.75 5.38
CA LEU A 84 8.36 -3.11 5.51
C LEU A 84 8.75 -3.72 6.85
N GLN A 85 9.93 -3.39 7.38
CA GLN A 85 10.38 -3.81 8.72
C GLN A 85 9.72 -3.01 9.84
N ASN A 86 9.45 -1.72 9.65
CA ASN A 86 8.96 -0.82 10.69
C ASN A 86 7.80 0.05 10.19
N ASP A 87 6.70 -0.59 9.79
CA ASP A 87 5.51 0.13 9.34
C ASP A 87 4.92 0.93 10.52
N PRO A 88 4.89 2.27 10.45
CA PRO A 88 4.44 3.12 11.56
C PRO A 88 2.94 2.99 11.87
N TYR A 89 2.15 2.39 10.98
CA TYR A 89 0.72 2.15 11.20
C TYR A 89 0.35 0.69 11.40
N TYR A 90 1.34 -0.21 11.41
CA TYR A 90 1.13 -1.58 11.81
C TYR A 90 1.37 -1.73 13.32
N ASN A 91 0.43 -2.34 14.04
CA ASN A 91 0.56 -2.50 15.49
C ASN A 91 1.67 -3.54 15.78
N PRO A 92 2.71 -3.19 16.56
CA PRO A 92 3.83 -4.09 16.83
C PRO A 92 3.45 -5.35 17.61
N ASN A 93 2.27 -5.38 18.24
CA ASN A 93 1.76 -6.54 18.95
C ASN A 93 1.05 -7.55 18.02
N LEU A 94 0.88 -7.24 16.74
CA LEU A 94 0.23 -8.13 15.76
C LEU A 94 1.23 -9.00 15.01
N SER A 95 0.79 -10.19 14.62
CA SER A 95 1.57 -11.18 13.90
C SER A 95 1.96 -10.68 12.51
N ARG A 96 3.25 -10.69 12.22
CA ARG A 96 3.79 -10.34 10.90
C ARG A 96 3.82 -11.51 9.92
N GLU A 97 3.56 -12.72 10.42
CA GLU A 97 3.56 -13.96 9.63
C GLU A 97 2.14 -14.30 9.12
N ARG A 98 1.10 -13.71 9.71
CA ARG A 98 -0.30 -14.03 9.41
C ARG A 98 -1.08 -12.76 9.10
N ALA A 99 -1.90 -12.81 8.06
CA ALA A 99 -2.75 -11.70 7.64
C ALA A 99 -4.13 -11.70 8.32
N ASP A 100 -4.21 -12.12 9.58
CA ASP A 100 -5.47 -12.30 10.34
C ASP A 100 -5.62 -11.35 11.54
N PHE A 101 -4.69 -10.41 11.73
CA PHE A 101 -4.60 -9.52 12.89
C PHE A 101 -4.54 -10.27 14.23
N SER A 102 -4.05 -11.52 14.24
CA SER A 102 -3.72 -12.22 15.48
C SER A 102 -2.53 -11.57 16.18
N LEU A 103 -2.39 -11.79 17.49
CA LEU A 103 -1.22 -11.31 18.24
C LEU A 103 0.05 -12.03 17.78
N GLY A 104 1.15 -11.29 17.67
CA GLY A 104 2.49 -11.85 17.50
C GLY A 104 2.90 -12.58 18.78
N LYS A 105 3.55 -13.74 18.65
CA LYS A 105 4.19 -14.43 19.77
C LYS A 105 5.62 -13.93 19.95
#